data_AF-A0A173U5E2-F1
#
_entry.id   AF-A0A173U5E2-F1
#
_cell.length_a   1.000
_cell.length_b   1.000
_cell.length_c   1.000
_cell.angle_alpha   90.00
_cell.angle_beta   90.00
_cell.angle_gamma   90.00
#
_symmetry.space_group_name_H-M   'P 1'
#
loop_
_entity.id
_entity.type
_entity.pdbx_description
1 polymer ?
#
loop_
_entity_poly.entity_id
_entity_poly.type
_entity_poly.pdbx_seq_one_letter_code
_entity_poly.pdbx_strand_id
1 'polypeptide(L)'
;MLKVNAEETTYAHSDTAESGNVVLNVEWNEPVLGQPLTFHVSATGGSGAYKFNMEAPSYSNPNENAYESVADPSRGEWTKYTDECSSQDYTFTMTASGTYNFRFHVIDMNSGVYYLRTNTYIQLSDEKYPSVKSIVEKAVNQCKSETDGSDYAKALWLHDWLLKQLDYDNSLKWSSAESALTRGTGTCQAYESAYSQLLSAAGIENAETRDKYDGHTWNAVKMDGQWYQVDCTWDDSNNNYYSFDNRHLYFGLTDELMAIAHPGHEKIYTADGYGTRSVSLADNYFVQNGEAAKWVENYRDRIQTQLEAKTTDFTISADNSSYPPSISGIQNGILAYAINQMDWFCNGSKTQLYATGKAAQLEFKAAYNENKPTGGHPQHVGGSGVVVKVPTRDSEGMIKSTRTQYQATKEETINKPAELISYRAHVQDIGWQEYVSDGEMSGTSGQSKRLEAINIRLSSVINGGVSYRTHIQDIGWQEYVSDDEMSGTSGQSKRLEAIQIKLTGQTAEKYDIYYRVHCQDFGWLGWAKNGEASGSEGYAKRLEAIEIRLVLKGHAAPGNTDNCFYKR
;
A
#
# COMPACT_ATOMS: atom_id res chain seq x y z
N MET A 1 58.50 41.95 34.66
CA MET A 1 57.11 41.65 34.31
C MET A 1 57.09 40.31 33.61
N LEU A 2 56.40 39.33 34.19
CA LEU A 2 56.22 38.01 33.59
C LEU A 2 55.50 38.16 32.24
N LYS A 3 56.11 37.66 31.16
CA LYS A 3 55.39 37.35 29.93
C LYS A 3 54.47 36.18 30.27
N VAL A 4 53.18 36.44 30.34
CA VAL A 4 52.17 35.39 30.27
C VAL A 4 52.25 34.86 28.84
N ASN A 5 52.89 33.71 28.65
CA ASN A 5 52.69 32.95 27.42
C ASN A 5 51.21 32.54 27.44
N ALA A 6 50.42 33.08 26.52
CA ALA A 6 49.14 32.47 26.20
C ALA A 6 49.45 31.01 25.84
N GLU A 7 48.78 30.04 26.48
CA GLU A 7 48.83 28.66 26.05
C GLU A 7 48.41 28.63 24.57
N GLU A 8 49.35 28.30 23.68
CA GLU A 8 49.03 27.99 22.29
C GLU A 8 48.06 26.81 22.33
N THR A 9 46.78 27.09 22.12
CA THR A 9 45.75 26.05 22.08
C THR A 9 46.05 25.22 20.84
N THR A 10 46.60 24.02 21.03
CA THR A 10 46.99 23.15 19.93
C THR A 10 45.81 22.23 19.62
N TYR A 11 45.15 22.45 18.48
CA TYR A 11 44.09 21.58 18.00
C TYR A 11 44.67 20.34 17.31
N ALA A 12 43.92 19.23 17.34
CA ALA A 12 44.36 17.97 16.72
C ALA A 12 44.26 18.00 15.19
N HIS A 13 43.28 18.74 14.66
CA HIS A 13 42.95 18.80 13.25
C HIS A 13 42.73 20.24 12.79
N SER A 14 43.00 20.51 11.51
CA SER A 14 42.78 21.81 10.91
C SER A 14 42.53 21.70 9.40
N ASP A 15 41.66 22.56 8.86
CA ASP A 15 41.48 22.80 7.44
C ASP A 15 41.60 24.29 7.12
N THR A 16 42.19 24.60 5.96
CA THR A 16 42.42 25.99 5.54
C THR A 16 41.96 26.25 4.11
N ALA A 17 41.52 27.47 3.84
CA ALA A 17 41.29 27.97 2.48
C ALA A 17 41.79 29.41 2.34
N GLU A 18 42.21 29.79 1.14
CA GLU A 18 42.81 31.11 0.88
C GLU A 18 42.16 31.81 -0.31
N SER A 19 42.00 33.13 -0.23
CA SER A 19 41.63 33.98 -1.37
C SER A 19 42.31 35.34 -1.23
N GLY A 20 43.18 35.67 -2.19
CA GLY A 20 44.03 36.86 -2.10
C GLY A 20 44.96 36.78 -0.90
N ASN A 21 44.84 37.71 0.04
CA ASN A 21 45.58 37.71 1.30
C ASN A 21 44.73 37.25 2.49
N VAL A 22 43.47 36.85 2.30
CA VAL A 22 42.62 36.31 3.37
C VAL A 22 42.81 34.81 3.47
N VAL A 23 43.12 34.32 4.67
CA VAL A 23 43.24 32.90 4.99
C VAL A 23 42.15 32.55 6.01
N LEU A 24 41.27 31.62 5.66
CA LEU A 24 40.28 30.99 6.55
C LEU A 24 40.91 29.75 7.18
N ASN A 25 40.84 29.63 8.50
CA ASN A 25 41.29 28.47 9.26
C ASN A 25 40.13 27.89 10.08
N VAL A 26 39.99 26.57 10.07
CA VAL A 26 39.01 25.83 10.87
C VAL A 26 39.76 24.77 11.64
N GLU A 27 39.64 24.77 12.97
CA GLU A 27 40.41 23.89 13.85
C GLU A 27 39.50 23.17 14.84
N TRP A 28 39.78 21.89 15.12
CA TRP A 28 38.98 21.11 16.05
C TRP A 28 39.80 19.98 16.71
N ASN A 29 39.28 19.44 17.81
CA ASN A 29 39.87 18.31 18.53
C ASN A 29 39.28 16.98 18.07
N GLU A 30 39.79 15.87 18.60
CA GLU A 30 39.31 14.53 18.23
C GLU A 30 37.79 14.39 18.41
N PRO A 31 37.04 14.10 17.33
CA PRO A 31 35.59 13.98 17.39
C PRO A 31 35.15 12.67 18.07
N VAL A 32 34.06 12.76 18.84
CA VAL A 32 33.43 11.61 19.50
C VAL A 32 31.93 11.60 19.21
N LEU A 33 31.40 10.50 18.68
CA LEU A 33 29.97 10.36 18.41
C LEU A 33 29.15 10.51 19.69
N GLY A 34 28.03 11.24 19.58
CA GLY A 34 27.16 11.58 20.71
C GLY A 34 27.68 12.69 21.61
N GLN A 35 28.86 13.26 21.36
CA GLN A 35 29.37 14.43 22.08
C GLN A 35 29.42 15.67 21.18
N PRO A 36 29.21 16.88 21.72
CA PRO A 36 29.40 18.11 20.98
C PRO A 36 30.86 18.27 20.56
N LEU A 37 31.09 18.50 19.27
CA LEU A 37 32.38 18.93 18.72
C LEU A 37 32.33 20.44 18.48
N THR A 38 33.35 21.16 18.95
CA THR A 38 33.53 22.59 18.67
C THR A 38 34.57 22.79 17.57
N PHE A 39 34.21 23.58 16.57
CA PHE A 39 35.06 24.08 15.52
C PHE A 39 35.43 25.52 15.82
N HIS A 40 36.71 25.80 15.98
CA HIS A 40 37.23 27.14 16.07
C HIS A 40 37.51 27.67 14.66
N VAL A 41 36.71 28.65 14.22
CA VAL A 41 36.83 29.23 12.88
C VAL A 41 37.43 30.62 13.01
N SER A 42 38.53 30.88 12.30
CA SER A 42 39.22 32.16 12.33
C SER A 42 39.68 32.58 10.94
N ALA A 43 40.01 33.86 10.78
CA ALA A 43 40.61 34.34 9.55
C ALA A 43 41.76 35.32 9.82
N THR A 44 42.73 35.33 8.91
CA THR A 44 43.89 36.24 8.96
C THR A 44 44.10 36.94 7.62
N GLY A 45 44.81 38.07 7.65
CA GLY A 45 45.07 38.92 6.49
C GLY A 45 43.98 39.96 6.22
N GLY A 46 43.62 40.18 4.94
CA GLY A 46 42.50 41.05 4.55
C GLY A 46 42.46 42.44 5.21
N SER A 47 41.24 42.87 5.54
CA SER A 47 40.95 44.07 6.33
C SER A 47 40.81 43.80 7.83
N GLY A 48 40.63 42.52 8.23
CA GLY A 48 40.29 42.12 9.59
C GLY A 48 38.80 42.19 9.94
N ALA A 49 37.95 42.72 9.05
CA ALA A 49 36.50 42.83 9.23
C ALA A 49 35.76 41.59 8.71
N TYR A 50 36.01 40.44 9.35
CA TYR A 50 35.47 39.15 8.91
C TYR A 50 34.08 38.87 9.45
N LYS A 51 33.23 38.25 8.64
CA LYS A 51 32.01 37.60 9.12
C LYS A 51 32.02 36.13 8.74
N PHE A 52 31.62 35.28 9.67
CA PHE A 52 31.67 33.83 9.51
C PHE A 52 30.28 33.22 9.42
N ASN A 53 30.17 32.10 8.72
CA ASN A 53 28.97 31.25 8.71
C ASN A 53 29.38 29.78 8.65
N MET A 54 28.56 28.89 9.22
CA MET A 54 28.62 27.45 8.99
C MET A 54 27.31 27.03 8.32
N GLU A 55 27.40 26.40 7.14
CA GLU A 55 26.23 25.81 6.48
C GLU A 55 25.72 24.58 7.26
N ALA A 56 24.48 24.17 7.00
CA ALA A 56 23.94 22.93 7.56
C ALA A 56 24.86 21.74 7.21
N PRO A 57 25.30 20.94 8.21
CA PRO A 57 26.15 19.79 7.96
C PRO A 57 25.44 18.76 7.09
N SER A 58 26.21 18.01 6.30
CA SER A 58 25.68 16.90 5.49
C SER A 58 26.27 15.57 5.92
N TYR A 59 25.51 14.48 5.83
CA TYR A 59 25.91 13.13 6.25
C TYR A 59 25.91 12.17 5.06
N SER A 60 26.84 11.22 5.06
CA SER A 60 26.85 10.07 4.15
C SER A 60 27.15 8.78 4.93
N ASN A 61 26.58 7.66 4.49
CA ASN A 61 26.91 6.35 5.04
C ASN A 61 28.38 5.99 4.76
N PRO A 62 28.97 5.07 5.56
CA PRO A 62 30.31 4.58 5.29
C PRO A 62 30.49 4.05 3.86
N ASN A 63 31.53 4.50 3.18
CA ASN A 63 31.91 4.12 1.81
C ASN A 63 30.91 4.55 0.72
N GLU A 64 30.04 5.52 1.00
CA GLU A 64 29.16 6.15 0.02
C GLU A 64 29.59 7.60 -0.23
N ASN A 65 29.23 8.13 -1.41
CA ASN A 65 29.52 9.54 -1.79
C ASN A 65 28.24 10.39 -1.90
N ALA A 66 27.10 9.83 -1.50
CA ALA A 66 25.82 10.52 -1.51
C ALA A 66 25.62 11.22 -0.16
N TYR A 67 25.53 12.56 -0.19
CA TYR A 67 25.36 13.36 1.02
C TYR A 67 23.94 13.92 1.10
N GLU A 68 23.33 13.75 2.27
CA GLU A 68 22.06 14.37 2.64
C GLU A 68 22.32 15.48 3.66
N SER A 69 21.66 16.63 3.53
CA SER A 69 21.76 17.70 4.54
C SER A 69 21.07 17.25 5.83
N VAL A 70 21.77 17.25 6.96
CA VAL A 70 21.24 16.75 8.23
C VAL A 70 20.12 17.67 8.77
N ALA A 71 20.28 18.97 8.53
CA ALA A 71 19.35 20.02 8.92
C ALA A 71 18.92 20.83 7.69
N ASP A 72 17.80 21.56 7.80
CA ASP A 72 17.25 22.39 6.71
C ASP A 72 18.21 23.57 6.42
N PRO A 73 18.88 23.59 5.25
CA PRO A 73 19.88 24.60 4.93
C PRO A 73 19.28 26.00 4.73
N SER A 74 17.95 26.12 4.61
CA SER A 74 17.26 27.39 4.39
C SER A 74 16.82 28.10 5.67
N ARG A 75 17.09 27.52 6.84
CA ARG A 75 16.54 27.98 8.13
C ARG A 75 17.59 28.19 9.21
N GLY A 76 17.16 28.84 10.29
CA GLY A 76 17.89 28.87 11.56
C GLY A 76 19.25 29.57 11.51
N GLU A 77 20.21 29.03 12.26
CA GLU A 77 21.59 29.51 12.28
C GLU A 77 22.33 29.33 10.94
N TRP A 78 21.91 28.39 10.09
CA TRP A 78 22.64 27.98 8.89
C TRP A 78 22.73 29.06 7.82
N THR A 79 21.82 30.02 7.82
CA THR A 79 21.76 31.12 6.84
C THR A 79 22.40 32.41 7.31
N LYS A 80 22.89 32.46 8.55
CA LYS A 80 23.31 33.71 9.21
C LYS A 80 24.82 33.82 9.28
N TYR A 81 25.31 34.97 8.84
CA TYR A 81 26.67 35.39 9.14
C TYR A 81 26.72 36.05 10.52
N THR A 82 27.86 35.93 11.20
CA THR A 82 28.15 36.69 12.42
C THR A 82 28.21 38.19 12.16
N ASP A 83 28.23 38.97 13.23
CA ASP A 83 28.82 40.30 13.19
C ASP A 83 30.34 40.22 12.92
N GLU A 84 30.97 41.36 12.66
CA GLU A 84 32.41 41.40 12.42
C GLU A 84 33.20 40.91 13.63
N CYS A 85 34.01 39.87 13.47
CA CYS A 85 34.86 39.31 14.51
C CYS A 85 36.13 38.69 13.93
N SER A 86 37.12 38.40 14.77
CA SER A 86 38.35 37.73 14.34
C SER A 86 38.20 36.20 14.24
N SER A 87 37.24 35.65 14.98
CA SER A 87 36.97 34.21 15.06
C SER A 87 35.55 33.95 15.59
N GLN A 88 35.02 32.77 15.30
CA GLN A 88 33.74 32.27 15.78
C GLN A 88 33.82 30.77 16.05
N ASP A 89 33.28 30.34 17.18
CA ASP A 89 33.13 28.92 17.48
C ASP A 89 31.76 28.41 16.99
N TYR A 90 31.75 27.24 16.38
CA TYR A 90 30.54 26.51 16.02
C TYR A 90 30.54 25.14 16.68
N THR A 91 29.39 24.68 17.16
CA THR A 91 29.29 23.38 17.84
C THR A 91 28.27 22.49 17.15
N PHE A 92 28.61 21.22 16.96
CA PHE A 92 27.70 20.21 16.40
C PHE A 92 27.90 18.83 17.03
N THR A 93 26.81 18.11 17.27
CA THR A 93 26.84 16.73 17.77
C THR A 93 26.53 15.76 16.63
N MET A 94 27.51 14.95 16.25
CA MET A 94 27.35 13.86 15.27
C MET A 94 26.78 12.61 15.98
N THR A 95 25.79 11.96 15.38
CA THR A 95 25.01 10.88 16.02
C THR A 95 25.00 9.56 15.26
N ALA A 96 25.70 9.47 14.12
CA ALA A 96 25.76 8.28 13.29
C ALA A 96 27.20 7.95 12.85
N SER A 97 27.53 6.67 12.74
CA SER A 97 28.74 6.22 12.04
C SER A 97 28.63 6.54 10.55
N GLY A 98 29.65 7.14 9.97
CA GLY A 98 29.63 7.62 8.60
C GLY A 98 30.58 8.79 8.40
N THR A 99 30.30 9.60 7.39
CA THR A 99 31.08 10.80 7.08
C THR A 99 30.20 12.04 7.15
N TYR A 100 30.58 13.00 8.00
CA TYR A 100 29.97 14.33 8.04
C TYR A 100 30.82 15.32 7.25
N ASN A 101 30.16 16.17 6.47
CA ASN A 101 30.75 17.26 5.72
C ASN A 101 30.28 18.59 6.32
N PHE A 102 31.21 19.38 6.82
CA PHE A 102 31.00 20.72 7.36
C PHE A 102 31.56 21.75 6.40
N ARG A 103 30.83 22.85 6.21
CA ARG A 103 31.19 23.92 5.28
C ARG A 103 31.20 25.24 6.04
N PHE A 104 32.36 25.89 6.04
CA PHE A 104 32.59 27.14 6.75
C PHE A 104 32.95 28.25 5.78
N HIS A 105 32.40 29.43 6.03
CA HIS A 105 32.55 30.59 5.16
C HIS A 105 33.14 31.75 5.91
N VAL A 106 33.92 32.55 5.19
CA VAL A 106 34.29 33.89 5.61
C VAL A 106 34.02 34.89 4.49
N ILE A 107 33.55 36.07 4.88
CA ILE A 107 33.47 37.25 4.02
C ILE A 107 34.29 38.39 4.63
N ASP A 108 34.97 39.13 3.77
CA ASP A 108 35.66 40.37 4.05
C ASP A 108 35.40 41.34 2.89
N MET A 109 34.32 42.12 3.03
CA MET A 109 33.87 43.02 1.97
C MET A 109 34.87 44.15 1.67
N ASN A 110 35.69 44.52 2.66
CA ASN A 110 36.64 45.62 2.54
C ASN A 110 37.91 45.21 1.77
N SER A 111 38.26 43.92 1.77
CA SER A 111 39.33 43.37 0.92
C SER A 111 38.83 42.79 -0.42
N GLY A 112 37.52 42.80 -0.65
CA GLY A 112 36.90 42.27 -1.87
C GLY A 112 36.70 40.75 -1.86
N VAL A 113 36.82 40.10 -0.69
CA VAL A 113 36.54 38.66 -0.52
C VAL A 113 35.07 38.49 -0.13
N TYR A 114 34.22 38.30 -1.13
CA TYR A 114 32.77 38.17 -0.94
C TYR A 114 32.31 36.74 -0.64
N TYR A 115 33.18 35.74 -0.86
CA TYR A 115 32.90 34.33 -0.61
C TYR A 115 34.21 33.54 -0.59
N LEU A 116 34.64 33.09 0.59
CA LEU A 116 35.71 32.11 0.77
C LEU A 116 35.18 30.98 1.65
N ARG A 117 35.41 29.74 1.24
CA ARG A 117 34.89 28.54 1.91
C ARG A 117 35.97 27.47 2.07
N THR A 118 35.95 26.76 3.19
CA THR A 118 36.61 25.45 3.34
C THR A 118 35.58 24.35 3.66
N ASN A 119 35.94 23.10 3.35
CA ASN A 119 35.15 21.92 3.64
C ASN A 119 35.94 21.00 4.59
N THR A 120 35.28 20.53 5.64
CA THR A 120 35.85 19.59 6.61
C THR A 120 35.07 18.29 6.57
N TYR A 121 35.77 17.18 6.30
CA TYR A 121 35.19 15.84 6.23
C TYR A 121 35.63 15.03 7.46
N ILE A 122 34.67 14.66 8.29
CA ILE A 122 34.92 13.88 9.51
C ILE A 122 34.30 12.50 9.34
N GLN A 123 35.16 11.47 9.28
CA GLN A 123 34.75 10.07 9.24
C GLN A 123 34.84 9.44 10.63
N LEU A 124 33.74 8.84 11.08
CA LEU A 124 33.59 8.26 12.41
C LEU A 124 32.95 6.87 12.34
N SER A 125 33.33 6.00 13.26
CA SER A 125 32.71 4.69 13.43
C SER A 125 32.66 4.31 14.91
N ASP A 126 31.46 3.97 15.39
CA ASP A 126 31.18 3.48 16.73
C ASP A 126 29.95 2.57 16.66
N GLU A 127 30.06 1.33 17.14
CA GLU A 127 28.95 0.37 17.15
C GLU A 127 27.73 0.86 17.96
N LYS A 128 27.94 1.73 18.96
CA LYS A 128 26.86 2.34 19.74
C LYS A 128 26.05 3.36 18.94
N TYR A 129 26.65 3.94 17.91
CA TYR A 129 26.06 4.93 17.01
C TYR A 129 26.10 4.38 15.58
N PRO A 130 25.24 3.40 15.24
CA PRO A 130 25.27 2.76 13.92
C PRO A 130 25.02 3.77 12.80
N SER A 131 25.43 3.41 11.58
CA SER A 131 25.10 4.20 10.40
C SER A 131 23.61 4.10 10.08
N VAL A 132 23.08 5.11 9.40
CA VAL A 132 21.69 5.11 8.87
C VAL A 132 21.40 3.83 8.10
N LYS A 133 22.30 3.45 7.18
CA LYS A 133 22.19 2.21 6.41
C LYS A 133 22.08 0.96 7.28
N SER A 134 22.90 0.85 8.34
CA SER A 134 22.86 -0.31 9.23
C SER A 134 21.53 -0.40 9.99
N ILE A 135 20.96 0.75 10.39
CA ILE A 135 19.63 0.81 11.03
C ILE A 135 18.55 0.36 10.05
N VAL A 136 18.57 0.89 8.82
CA VAL A 136 17.63 0.54 7.75
C VAL A 136 17.69 -0.96 7.43
N GLU A 137 18.89 -1.51 7.19
CA GLU A 137 19.07 -2.93 6.88
C GLU A 137 18.55 -3.83 8.01
N LYS A 138 18.80 -3.44 9.27
CA LYS A 138 18.29 -4.18 10.44
C LYS A 138 16.76 -4.17 10.50
N ALA A 139 16.14 -3.01 10.32
CA ALA A 139 14.68 -2.86 10.30
C ALA A 139 14.05 -3.68 9.16
N VAL A 140 14.61 -3.61 7.95
CA VAL A 140 14.12 -4.36 6.80
C VAL A 140 14.28 -5.87 6.97
N ASN A 141 15.37 -6.33 7.59
CA ASN A 141 15.53 -7.76 7.89
C ASN A 141 14.48 -8.25 8.90
N GLN A 142 14.17 -7.45 9.91
CA GLN A 142 13.10 -7.76 10.85
C GLN A 142 11.73 -7.77 10.15
N CYS A 143 11.43 -6.74 9.36
CA CYS A 143 10.23 -6.65 8.53
C CYS A 143 9.99 -7.90 7.68
N LYS A 144 11.02 -8.38 6.96
CA LYS A 144 10.95 -9.59 6.12
C LYS A 144 10.67 -10.87 6.92
N SER A 145 11.00 -10.89 8.22
CA SER A 145 10.75 -12.05 9.08
C SER A 145 9.36 -12.01 9.75
N GLU A 146 8.75 -10.84 9.84
CA GLU A 146 7.49 -10.60 10.57
C GLU A 146 6.28 -10.38 9.63
N THR A 147 6.50 -10.37 8.31
CA THR A 147 5.45 -10.16 7.31
C THR A 147 5.34 -11.36 6.37
N ASP A 148 4.22 -11.45 5.64
CA ASP A 148 4.00 -12.48 4.62
C ASP A 148 4.79 -12.24 3.32
N GLY A 149 5.55 -11.15 3.26
CA GLY A 149 6.38 -10.76 2.12
C GLY A 149 5.66 -9.92 1.06
N SER A 150 4.34 -9.69 1.18
CA SER A 150 3.61 -8.76 0.31
C SER A 150 4.14 -7.34 0.44
N ASP A 151 4.03 -6.54 -0.61
CA ASP A 151 4.50 -5.16 -0.56
C ASP A 151 3.67 -4.34 0.43
N TYR A 152 2.34 -4.57 0.49
CA TYR A 152 1.47 -3.97 1.49
C TYR A 152 1.93 -4.26 2.93
N ALA A 153 2.12 -5.54 3.29
CA ALA A 153 2.50 -5.89 4.67
C ALA A 153 3.86 -5.33 5.06
N LYS A 154 4.84 -5.35 4.14
CA LYS A 154 6.17 -4.75 4.38
C LYS A 154 6.09 -3.23 4.54
N ALA A 155 5.37 -2.53 3.66
CA ALA A 155 5.21 -1.08 3.71
C ALA A 155 4.55 -0.67 5.03
N LEU A 156 3.44 -1.30 5.40
CA LEU A 156 2.73 -1.02 6.66
C LEU A 156 3.61 -1.29 7.89
N TRP A 157 4.36 -2.39 7.90
CA TRP A 157 5.26 -2.71 9.01
C TRP A 157 6.36 -1.66 9.15
N LEU A 158 6.99 -1.24 8.05
CA LEU A 158 8.07 -0.24 8.05
C LEU A 158 7.55 1.15 8.42
N HIS A 159 6.34 1.49 7.98
CA HIS A 159 5.62 2.69 8.38
C HIS A 159 5.47 2.73 9.90
N ASP A 160 4.85 1.70 10.50
CA ASP A 160 4.58 1.63 11.93
C ASP A 160 5.87 1.53 12.77
N TRP A 161 6.92 0.95 12.20
CA TRP A 161 8.23 0.92 12.82
C TRP A 161 8.86 2.32 12.84
N LEU A 162 8.79 3.06 11.73
CA LEU A 162 9.34 4.41 11.60
C LEU A 162 8.69 5.38 12.58
N LEU A 163 7.36 5.37 12.70
CA LEU A 163 6.64 6.28 13.61
C LEU A 163 7.04 6.11 15.08
N LYS A 164 7.70 5.01 15.45
CA LYS A 164 8.22 4.78 16.81
C LYS A 164 9.65 5.27 17.00
N GLN A 165 10.33 5.70 15.94
CA GLN A 165 11.75 6.08 16.00
C GLN A 165 11.95 7.57 16.28
N LEU A 166 10.98 8.42 15.93
CA LEU A 166 11.14 9.87 15.98
C LEU A 166 9.87 10.59 16.41
N ASP A 167 10.06 11.77 17.00
CA ASP A 167 9.02 12.76 17.23
C ASP A 167 9.16 13.94 16.25
N TYR A 168 8.03 14.55 15.87
CA TYR A 168 8.03 15.70 14.97
C TYR A 168 8.80 16.91 15.54
N ASP A 169 9.76 17.41 14.76
CA ASP A 169 10.57 18.57 15.12
C ASP A 169 9.81 19.89 14.86
N ASN A 170 9.18 20.41 15.92
CA ASN A 170 8.48 21.69 15.87
C ASN A 170 9.41 22.92 15.75
N SER A 171 10.73 22.76 15.93
CA SER A 171 11.71 23.81 15.63
C SER A 171 12.00 23.94 14.13
N LEU A 172 11.54 22.95 13.34
CA LEU A 172 11.69 22.87 11.89
C LEU A 172 13.16 22.89 11.44
N LYS A 173 14.04 22.29 12.24
CA LYS A 173 15.49 22.29 12.03
C LYS A 173 15.96 21.03 11.32
N TRP A 174 15.50 19.86 11.77
CA TRP A 174 16.04 18.57 11.35
C TRP A 174 15.24 17.97 10.19
N SER A 175 15.93 17.49 9.15
CA SER A 175 15.28 17.21 7.85
C SER A 175 15.96 16.09 7.04
N SER A 176 16.49 15.07 7.72
CA SER A 176 17.18 13.95 7.08
C SER A 176 16.83 12.59 7.67
N ALA A 177 17.15 11.52 6.94
CA ALA A 177 17.09 10.16 7.49
C ALA A 177 18.05 9.97 8.68
N GLU A 178 19.20 10.67 8.71
CA GLU A 178 20.08 10.69 9.89
C GLU A 178 19.35 11.24 11.10
N SER A 179 18.70 12.40 10.95
CA SER A 179 17.96 12.99 12.07
C SER A 179 16.81 12.11 12.55
N ALA A 180 16.07 11.51 11.61
CA ALA A 180 15.00 10.57 11.94
C ALA A 180 15.51 9.38 12.75
N LEU A 181 16.55 8.70 12.25
CA LEU A 181 16.93 7.36 12.73
C LEU A 181 18.01 7.37 13.82
N THR A 182 18.77 8.46 13.97
CA THR A 182 19.83 8.53 15.00
C THR A 182 19.62 9.63 16.04
N ARG A 183 18.84 10.67 15.73
CA ARG A 183 18.48 11.72 16.71
C ARG A 183 17.09 11.52 17.29
N GLY A 184 16.24 10.75 16.62
CA GLY A 184 14.85 10.53 17.01
C GLY A 184 13.99 11.78 16.87
N THR A 185 14.32 12.68 15.94
CA THR A 185 13.49 13.87 15.68
C THR A 185 13.67 14.38 14.26
N GLY A 186 12.59 14.90 13.67
CA GLY A 186 12.66 15.46 12.33
C GLY A 186 11.35 16.08 11.83
N THR A 187 11.48 16.88 10.78
CA THR A 187 10.38 17.44 9.99
C THR A 187 9.86 16.43 8.97
N CYS A 188 8.84 16.80 8.19
CA CYS A 188 8.29 15.97 7.12
C CYS A 188 9.34 15.39 6.17
N GLN A 189 10.41 16.15 5.87
CA GLN A 189 11.53 15.66 5.08
C GLN A 189 12.25 14.46 5.71
N ALA A 190 12.39 14.45 7.04
CA ALA A 190 13.06 13.37 7.75
C ALA A 190 12.23 12.08 7.71
N TYR A 191 10.90 12.18 7.88
CA TYR A 191 9.98 11.04 7.72
C TYR A 191 10.03 10.50 6.30
N GLU A 192 9.89 11.38 5.30
CA GLU A 192 9.89 11.00 3.88
C GLU A 192 11.20 10.30 3.48
N SER A 193 12.35 10.88 3.81
CA SER A 193 13.66 10.34 3.46
C SER A 193 13.95 9.02 4.18
N ALA A 194 13.63 8.92 5.48
CA ALA A 194 13.81 7.67 6.22
C ALA A 194 12.91 6.56 5.66
N TYR A 195 11.64 6.86 5.37
CA TYR A 195 10.72 5.87 4.82
C TYR A 195 11.11 5.46 3.40
N SER A 196 11.56 6.41 2.56
CA SER A 196 12.09 6.11 1.22
C SER A 196 13.28 5.13 1.28
N GLN A 197 14.21 5.32 2.21
CA GLN A 197 15.35 4.41 2.39
C GLN A 197 14.92 3.03 2.88
N LEU A 198 13.96 2.96 3.82
CA LEU A 198 13.37 1.71 4.30
C LEU A 198 12.68 0.93 3.16
N LEU A 199 11.81 1.59 2.40
CA LEU A 199 11.09 1.02 1.27
C LEU A 199 12.05 0.54 0.18
N SER A 200 13.03 1.36 -0.19
CA SER A 200 14.03 1.02 -1.21
C SER A 200 14.85 -0.21 -0.80
N ALA A 201 15.29 -0.28 0.45
CA ALA A 201 15.99 -1.44 0.99
C ALA A 201 15.11 -2.70 1.10
N ALA A 202 13.79 -2.53 1.26
CA ALA A 202 12.80 -3.60 1.21
C ALA A 202 12.43 -4.04 -0.22
N GLY A 203 12.95 -3.36 -1.24
CA GLY A 203 12.68 -3.63 -2.65
C GLY A 203 11.34 -3.07 -3.16
N ILE A 204 10.78 -2.08 -2.46
CA ILE A 204 9.51 -1.44 -2.79
C ILE A 204 9.81 -0.13 -3.55
N GLU A 205 9.31 -0.04 -4.78
CA GLU A 205 9.44 1.16 -5.61
C GLU A 205 8.70 2.32 -4.94
N ASN A 206 9.37 3.46 -4.79
CA ASN A 206 8.83 4.63 -4.12
C ASN A 206 9.41 5.92 -4.73
N ALA A 207 8.76 7.04 -4.47
CA ALA A 207 9.23 8.36 -4.84
C ALA A 207 8.77 9.42 -3.84
N GLU A 208 9.53 10.51 -3.74
CA GLU A 208 9.13 11.71 -3.02
C GLU A 208 7.98 12.42 -3.76
N THR A 209 6.95 12.82 -3.01
CA THR A 209 5.91 13.76 -3.44
C THR A 209 6.02 15.01 -2.58
N ARG A 210 6.13 16.19 -3.21
CA ARG A 210 6.26 17.47 -2.50
C ARG A 210 5.25 18.50 -2.94
N ASP A 211 4.38 18.91 -2.01
CA ASP A 211 3.49 20.05 -2.21
C ASP A 211 4.22 21.37 -1.96
N LYS A 212 4.43 22.14 -3.03
CA LYS A 212 5.06 23.47 -2.95
C LYS A 212 4.14 24.54 -2.36
N TYR A 213 2.83 24.27 -2.26
CA TYR A 213 1.86 25.21 -1.71
C TYR A 213 1.94 25.32 -0.19
N ASP A 214 1.96 24.18 0.52
CA ASP A 214 2.09 24.13 1.98
C ASP A 214 3.54 23.83 2.44
N GLY A 215 4.42 23.43 1.51
CA GLY A 215 5.82 23.08 1.78
C GLY A 215 5.99 21.69 2.38
N HIS A 216 4.95 20.85 2.34
CA HIS A 216 4.92 19.51 2.89
C HIS A 216 5.44 18.46 1.91
N THR A 217 5.93 17.33 2.43
CA THR A 217 6.47 16.24 1.61
C THR A 217 6.15 14.89 2.24
N TRP A 218 5.92 13.89 1.38
CA TRP A 218 5.57 12.53 1.75
C TRP A 218 5.97 11.55 0.65
N ASN A 219 5.63 10.27 0.78
CA ASN A 219 6.02 9.23 -0.17
C ASN A 219 4.85 8.79 -1.06
N ALA A 220 5.09 8.68 -2.37
CA ALA A 220 4.33 7.77 -3.21
C ALA A 220 4.99 6.38 -3.14
N VAL A 221 4.20 5.34 -2.88
CA VAL A 221 4.68 3.97 -2.64
C VAL A 221 3.94 3.02 -3.58
N LYS A 222 4.68 2.15 -4.26
CA LYS A 222 4.10 1.16 -5.16
C LYS A 222 3.92 -0.17 -4.43
N MET A 223 2.70 -0.46 -4.02
CA MET A 223 2.32 -1.71 -3.35
C MET A 223 1.60 -2.61 -4.35
N ASP A 224 2.08 -3.85 -4.51
CA ASP A 224 1.46 -4.89 -5.34
C ASP A 224 1.11 -4.42 -6.77
N GLY A 225 2.00 -3.57 -7.32
CA GLY A 225 1.93 -3.03 -8.68
C GLY A 225 1.11 -1.75 -8.86
N GLN A 226 0.48 -1.22 -7.81
CA GLN A 226 -0.28 0.04 -7.83
C GLN A 226 0.40 1.10 -6.97
N TRP A 227 0.34 2.36 -7.42
CA TRP A 227 0.83 3.50 -6.64
C TRP A 227 -0.19 3.93 -5.61
N TYR A 228 0.30 4.32 -4.44
CA TYR A 228 -0.46 4.89 -3.35
C TYR A 228 0.29 6.05 -2.70
N GLN A 229 -0.45 7.03 -2.18
CA GLN A 229 0.13 8.10 -1.36
C GLN A 229 0.19 7.64 0.10
N VAL A 230 1.33 7.82 0.76
CA VAL A 230 1.58 7.49 2.15
C VAL A 230 2.29 8.65 2.85
N ASP A 231 1.69 9.17 3.93
CA ASP A 231 2.26 10.26 4.72
C ASP A 231 2.47 9.87 6.18
N CYS A 232 3.67 9.41 6.48
CA CYS A 232 4.10 9.08 7.83
C CYS A 232 4.03 10.27 8.80
N THR A 233 4.19 11.51 8.31
CA THR A 233 4.22 12.68 9.19
C THR A 233 2.83 12.96 9.77
N TRP A 234 1.80 12.88 8.92
CA TRP A 234 0.43 13.15 9.33
C TRP A 234 -0.24 11.93 9.99
N ASP A 235 0.29 10.74 9.77
CA ASP A 235 -0.05 9.52 10.51
C ASP A 235 0.63 9.43 11.89
N ASP A 236 1.71 10.20 12.15
CA ASP A 236 2.33 10.33 13.47
C ASP A 236 1.50 11.18 14.42
N SER A 237 0.39 10.60 14.90
CA SER A 237 -0.52 11.26 15.83
C SER A 237 -0.80 10.39 17.05
N ASN A 238 -0.62 10.99 18.24
CA ASN A 238 -0.97 10.36 19.52
C ASN A 238 -2.36 10.79 20.02
N ASN A 239 -3.15 11.40 19.14
CA ASN A 239 -4.36 12.12 19.49
C ASN A 239 -5.61 11.29 19.21
N ASN A 240 -6.38 10.98 20.26
CA ASN A 240 -7.66 10.29 20.13
C ASN A 240 -8.84 11.29 20.07
N TYR A 241 -8.84 12.18 19.07
CA TYR A 241 -9.87 13.21 18.91
C TYR A 241 -11.12 12.72 18.15
N TYR A 242 -11.03 11.57 17.50
CA TYR A 242 -12.05 11.05 16.61
C TYR A 242 -12.62 9.73 17.13
N SER A 243 -13.70 9.24 16.53
CA SER A 243 -14.27 7.93 16.87
C SER A 243 -13.46 6.76 16.31
N PHE A 244 -12.33 7.03 15.66
CA PHE A 244 -11.42 6.05 15.07
C PHE A 244 -9.97 6.46 15.33
N ASP A 245 -9.07 5.48 15.25
CA ASP A 245 -7.62 5.68 15.33
C ASP A 245 -7.11 6.24 14.00
N ASN A 246 -6.60 7.46 14.00
CA ASN A 246 -6.18 8.17 12.79
C ASN A 246 -4.71 8.00 12.41
N ARG A 247 -3.98 7.08 13.07
CA ARG A 247 -2.54 6.80 12.80
C ARG A 247 -2.23 6.13 11.46
N HIS A 248 -3.25 5.96 10.62
CA HIS A 248 -3.15 5.33 9.30
C HIS A 248 -4.13 5.96 8.30
N LEU A 249 -4.61 7.18 8.59
CA LEU A 249 -5.53 7.90 7.72
C LEU A 249 -4.89 8.24 6.38
N TYR A 250 -3.58 8.45 6.38
CA TYR A 250 -2.81 8.80 5.19
C TYR A 250 -2.09 7.61 4.58
N PHE A 251 -2.32 6.39 5.08
CA PHE A 251 -1.73 5.17 4.53
C PHE A 251 -2.58 4.61 3.38
N GLY A 252 -2.04 4.67 2.16
CA GLY A 252 -2.63 4.01 1.00
C GLY A 252 -3.72 4.84 0.32
N LEU A 253 -3.57 6.16 0.25
CA LEU A 253 -4.56 7.06 -0.34
C LEU A 253 -4.42 7.20 -1.86
N THR A 254 -5.53 7.58 -2.50
CA THR A 254 -5.53 8.16 -3.86
C THR A 254 -4.96 9.57 -3.85
N ASP A 255 -4.49 10.05 -5.01
CA ASP A 255 -4.07 11.45 -5.10
C ASP A 255 -5.21 12.43 -4.79
N GLU A 256 -6.44 12.11 -5.21
CA GLU A 256 -7.62 12.92 -4.93
C GLU A 256 -7.92 13.05 -3.43
N LEU A 257 -7.80 11.95 -2.67
CA LEU A 257 -8.00 12.01 -1.23
C LEU A 257 -6.83 12.71 -0.54
N MET A 258 -5.59 12.50 -0.99
CA MET A 258 -4.44 13.23 -0.47
C MET A 258 -4.57 14.74 -0.68
N ALA A 259 -5.13 15.16 -1.82
CA ALA A 259 -5.34 16.58 -2.13
C ALA A 259 -6.40 17.28 -1.25
N ILE A 260 -7.25 16.53 -0.55
CA ILE A 260 -8.19 17.10 0.44
C ILE A 260 -7.43 17.71 1.62
N ALA A 261 -6.34 17.06 2.04
CA ALA A 261 -5.44 17.53 3.09
C ALA A 261 -4.36 18.48 2.54
N HIS A 262 -3.94 18.29 1.28
CA HIS A 262 -2.87 19.05 0.62
C HIS A 262 -3.38 19.72 -0.66
N PRO A 263 -3.97 20.93 -0.57
CA PRO A 263 -4.65 21.56 -1.70
C PRO A 263 -3.76 21.85 -2.91
N GLY A 264 -2.43 21.90 -2.75
CA GLY A 264 -1.51 22.08 -3.87
C GLY A 264 -1.21 20.79 -4.63
N HIS A 265 -1.48 19.62 -4.05
CA HIS A 265 -1.27 18.31 -4.67
C HIS A 265 -2.03 18.14 -5.99
N GLU A 266 -3.21 18.75 -6.12
CA GLU A 266 -3.97 18.74 -7.39
C GLU A 266 -3.12 19.19 -8.58
N LYS A 267 -2.28 20.21 -8.41
CA LYS A 267 -1.41 20.72 -9.48
C LYS A 267 -0.25 19.79 -9.80
N ILE A 268 0.07 18.87 -8.89
CA ILE A 268 1.16 17.91 -9.03
C ILE A 268 0.66 16.70 -9.79
N TYR A 269 -0.40 16.04 -9.30
CA TYR A 269 -0.85 14.80 -9.92
C TYR A 269 -1.56 14.99 -11.27
N THR A 270 -1.99 16.21 -11.59
CA THR A 270 -2.56 16.56 -12.91
C THR A 270 -1.52 17.05 -13.92
N ALA A 271 -0.25 17.20 -13.52
CA ALA A 271 0.81 17.62 -14.43
C ALA A 271 1.16 16.52 -15.44
N ASP A 272 1.49 16.94 -16.67
CA ASP A 272 1.97 16.02 -17.70
C ASP A 272 3.24 15.31 -17.22
N GLY A 273 3.25 13.98 -17.35
CA GLY A 273 4.40 13.15 -16.97
C GLY A 273 4.46 12.77 -15.48
N TYR A 274 3.42 13.05 -14.69
CA TYR A 274 3.33 12.54 -13.32
C TYR A 274 3.36 11.00 -13.28
N GLY A 275 4.44 10.43 -12.76
CA GLY A 275 4.77 9.01 -12.88
C GLY A 275 4.21 8.09 -11.78
N THR A 276 3.65 8.67 -10.72
CA THR A 276 3.28 7.96 -9.48
C THR A 276 1.79 8.04 -9.18
N ARG A 277 0.97 8.07 -10.23
CA ARG A 277 -0.49 8.25 -10.15
C ARG A 277 -1.17 7.15 -9.32
N SER A 278 -1.81 7.56 -8.22
CA SER A 278 -2.56 6.70 -7.29
C SER A 278 -4.08 6.85 -7.46
N VAL A 279 -4.74 5.81 -7.98
CA VAL A 279 -6.19 5.79 -8.27
C VAL A 279 -6.97 4.72 -7.49
N SER A 280 -6.29 3.94 -6.67
CA SER A 280 -6.88 2.81 -5.94
C SER A 280 -6.86 3.07 -4.44
N LEU A 281 -7.84 2.50 -3.73
CA LEU A 281 -7.85 2.39 -2.27
C LEU A 281 -7.81 0.92 -1.83
N ALA A 282 -7.49 -0.01 -2.73
CA ALA A 282 -7.43 -1.43 -2.40
C ALA A 282 -6.47 -1.70 -1.24
N ASP A 283 -5.29 -1.08 -1.25
CA ASP A 283 -4.28 -1.20 -0.17
C ASP A 283 -4.32 -0.05 0.83
N ASN A 284 -5.45 0.66 0.92
CA ASN A 284 -5.69 1.57 2.03
C ASN A 284 -5.84 0.76 3.33
N TYR A 285 -5.26 1.28 4.42
CA TYR A 285 -5.26 0.60 5.71
C TYR A 285 -6.67 0.23 6.22
N PHE A 286 -7.63 1.16 6.18
CA PHE A 286 -8.99 0.92 6.67
C PHE A 286 -9.83 0.03 5.75
N VAL A 287 -9.45 -0.04 4.47
CA VAL A 287 -10.04 -1.00 3.53
C VAL A 287 -9.54 -2.40 3.84
N GLN A 288 -8.22 -2.59 3.92
CA GLN A 288 -7.59 -3.89 4.16
C GLN A 288 -7.92 -4.48 5.54
N ASN A 289 -7.99 -3.65 6.58
CA ASN A 289 -8.31 -4.13 7.93
C ASN A 289 -9.83 -4.30 8.19
N GLY A 290 -10.69 -3.88 7.24
CA GLY A 290 -12.14 -4.00 7.31
C GLY A 290 -12.89 -2.94 8.13
N GLU A 291 -12.22 -1.94 8.71
CA GLU A 291 -12.87 -0.83 9.43
C GLU A 291 -13.79 0.00 8.52
N ALA A 292 -13.38 0.23 7.28
CA ALA A 292 -14.19 0.96 6.31
C ALA A 292 -15.54 0.26 6.07
N ALA A 293 -15.56 -1.08 6.03
CA ALA A 293 -16.79 -1.86 5.91
C ALA A 293 -17.68 -1.73 7.15
N LYS A 294 -17.09 -1.68 8.36
CA LYS A 294 -17.83 -1.44 9.61
C LYS A 294 -18.48 -0.05 9.62
N TRP A 295 -17.81 0.96 9.09
CA TRP A 295 -18.40 2.30 8.96
C TRP A 295 -19.64 2.30 8.05
N VAL A 296 -19.67 1.48 6.99
CA VAL A 296 -20.85 1.37 6.11
C VAL A 296 -22.11 0.95 6.87
N GLU A 297 -21.98 0.09 7.88
CA GLU A 297 -23.14 -0.38 8.67
C GLU A 297 -23.90 0.78 9.33
N ASN A 298 -23.21 1.85 9.73
CA ASN A 298 -23.85 3.05 10.29
C ASN A 298 -24.71 3.83 9.27
N TYR A 299 -24.48 3.61 7.97
CA TYR A 299 -25.20 4.28 6.88
C TYR A 299 -26.21 3.35 6.19
N ARG A 300 -26.15 2.04 6.42
CA ARG A 300 -26.92 1.02 5.70
C ARG A 300 -28.41 1.32 5.68
N ASP A 301 -29.02 1.62 6.82
CA ASP A 301 -30.46 1.91 6.91
C ASP A 301 -30.86 3.18 6.15
N ARG A 302 -30.04 4.24 6.24
CA ARG A 302 -30.30 5.51 5.54
C ARG A 302 -30.19 5.35 4.03
N ILE A 303 -29.20 4.58 3.56
CA ILE A 303 -29.05 4.24 2.13
C ILE A 303 -30.22 3.38 1.69
N GLN A 304 -30.54 2.32 2.43
CA GLN A 304 -31.60 1.38 2.09
C GLN A 304 -32.97 2.07 2.00
N THR A 305 -33.27 3.00 2.91
CA THR A 305 -34.49 3.83 2.87
C THR A 305 -34.61 4.60 1.55
N GLN A 306 -33.51 5.17 1.05
CA GLN A 306 -33.50 5.91 -0.23
C GLN A 306 -33.64 4.96 -1.43
N LEU A 307 -33.02 3.79 -1.36
CA LEU A 307 -33.14 2.76 -2.39
C LEU A 307 -34.57 2.23 -2.51
N GLU A 308 -35.24 1.97 -1.39
CA GLU A 308 -36.63 1.52 -1.34
C GLU A 308 -37.61 2.59 -1.84
N ALA A 309 -37.29 3.86 -1.61
CA ALA A 309 -37.99 4.99 -2.20
C ALA A 309 -37.71 5.17 -3.71
N LYS A 310 -36.81 4.37 -4.29
CA LYS A 310 -36.34 4.46 -5.68
C LYS A 310 -35.75 5.82 -6.06
N THR A 311 -35.12 6.51 -5.11
CA THR A 311 -34.48 7.81 -5.39
C THR A 311 -33.22 7.58 -6.22
N THR A 312 -33.07 8.25 -7.37
CA THR A 312 -31.91 8.06 -8.26
C THR A 312 -30.70 8.88 -7.83
N ASP A 313 -30.92 10.09 -7.30
CA ASP A 313 -29.87 10.98 -6.83
C ASP A 313 -30.25 11.46 -5.43
N PHE A 314 -29.42 11.15 -4.45
CA PHE A 314 -29.67 11.52 -3.06
C PHE A 314 -28.39 11.77 -2.30
N THR A 315 -28.51 12.45 -1.17
CA THR A 315 -27.39 12.69 -0.24
C THR A 315 -27.76 12.18 1.14
N ILE A 316 -26.73 11.75 1.88
CA ILE A 316 -26.86 11.39 3.30
C ILE A 316 -25.82 12.20 4.06
N SER A 317 -26.25 12.93 5.08
CA SER A 317 -25.34 13.67 5.97
C SER A 317 -24.35 12.71 6.62
N ALA A 318 -23.08 13.13 6.69
CA ALA A 318 -22.04 12.32 7.31
C ALA A 318 -22.07 12.43 8.84
N ASP A 319 -21.86 11.33 9.55
CA ASP A 319 -21.89 11.26 11.01
C ASP A 319 -20.70 11.98 11.66
N ASN A 320 -19.64 12.17 10.87
CA ASN A 320 -18.38 12.81 11.24
C ASN A 320 -18.31 14.27 10.78
N SER A 321 -19.44 14.93 10.47
CA SER A 321 -19.45 16.31 9.96
C SER A 321 -18.87 17.35 10.93
N SER A 322 -18.67 16.98 12.20
CA SER A 322 -17.99 17.81 13.21
C SER A 322 -16.46 17.79 13.10
N TYR A 323 -15.89 16.83 12.37
CA TYR A 323 -14.44 16.75 12.17
C TYR A 323 -13.99 17.83 11.19
N PRO A 324 -12.72 18.25 11.23
CA PRO A 324 -12.16 19.10 10.20
C PRO A 324 -12.43 18.51 8.80
N PRO A 325 -12.80 19.33 7.79
CA PRO A 325 -13.08 18.83 6.44
C PRO A 325 -11.94 18.03 5.80
N SER A 326 -10.69 18.32 6.18
CA SER A 326 -9.51 17.57 5.77
C SER A 326 -9.51 16.12 6.27
N ILE A 327 -10.15 15.84 7.41
CA ILE A 327 -10.25 14.51 8.01
C ILE A 327 -11.53 13.80 7.55
N SER A 328 -12.69 14.45 7.70
CA SER A 328 -13.97 13.84 7.31
C SER A 328 -14.06 13.62 5.80
N GLY A 329 -13.48 14.50 4.99
CA GLY A 329 -13.42 14.32 3.54
C GLY A 329 -12.68 13.03 3.13
N ILE A 330 -11.52 12.78 3.73
CA ILE A 330 -10.72 11.57 3.48
C ILE A 330 -11.47 10.33 3.98
N GLN A 331 -11.93 10.35 5.24
CA GLN A 331 -12.67 9.22 5.82
C GLN A 331 -13.92 8.89 4.99
N ASN A 332 -14.68 9.90 4.56
CA ASN A 332 -15.88 9.70 3.75
C ASN A 332 -15.55 9.23 2.33
N GLY A 333 -14.37 9.58 1.80
CA GLY A 333 -13.86 9.03 0.55
C GLY A 333 -13.56 7.53 0.64
N ILE A 334 -12.90 7.10 1.72
CA ILE A 334 -12.63 5.69 2.03
C ILE A 334 -13.94 4.93 2.26
N LEU A 335 -14.86 5.51 3.03
CA LEU A 335 -16.21 4.97 3.25
C LEU A 335 -16.97 4.81 1.93
N ALA A 336 -16.96 5.82 1.06
CA ALA A 336 -17.61 5.75 -0.24
C ALA A 336 -17.01 4.64 -1.12
N TYR A 337 -15.69 4.46 -1.10
CA TYR A 337 -15.05 3.33 -1.76
C TYR A 337 -15.57 1.99 -1.24
N ALA A 338 -15.65 1.81 0.08
CA ALA A 338 -16.20 0.60 0.68
C ALA A 338 -17.67 0.37 0.28
N ILE A 339 -18.52 1.41 0.30
CA ILE A 339 -19.90 1.36 -0.18
C ILE A 339 -19.97 0.88 -1.63
N ASN A 340 -19.05 1.35 -2.48
CA ASN A 340 -19.00 1.01 -3.91
C ASN A 340 -18.55 -0.43 -4.17
N GLN A 341 -17.89 -1.08 -3.21
CA GLN A 341 -17.57 -2.51 -3.30
C GLN A 341 -18.73 -3.41 -2.85
N MET A 342 -19.74 -2.87 -2.17
CA MET A 342 -20.87 -3.63 -1.63
C MET A 342 -22.00 -3.80 -2.64
N ASP A 343 -22.78 -4.88 -2.47
CA ASP A 343 -24.03 -5.07 -3.19
C ASP A 343 -25.20 -4.38 -2.48
N TRP A 344 -26.01 -3.65 -3.25
CA TRP A 344 -27.19 -2.92 -2.78
C TRP A 344 -28.45 -3.42 -3.49
N PHE A 345 -29.59 -3.44 -2.79
CA PHE A 345 -30.85 -4.03 -3.29
C PHE A 345 -32.04 -3.10 -3.07
N CYS A 346 -32.92 -3.02 -4.08
CA CYS A 346 -34.25 -2.43 -3.95
C CYS A 346 -35.28 -3.50 -4.29
N ASN A 347 -36.21 -3.79 -3.37
CA ASN A 347 -37.27 -4.79 -3.55
C ASN A 347 -36.74 -6.17 -4.02
N GLY A 348 -35.59 -6.59 -3.46
CA GLY A 348 -34.93 -7.86 -3.79
C GLY A 348 -34.20 -7.89 -5.14
N SER A 349 -34.21 -6.81 -5.92
CA SER A 349 -33.42 -6.67 -7.15
C SER A 349 -32.14 -5.89 -6.87
N LYS A 350 -31.01 -6.36 -7.42
CA LYS A 350 -29.74 -5.64 -7.30
C LYS A 350 -29.84 -4.27 -7.97
N THR A 351 -29.45 -3.24 -7.23
CA THR A 351 -29.42 -1.83 -7.66
C THR A 351 -27.97 -1.42 -7.88
N GLN A 352 -27.70 -0.73 -8.98
CA GLN A 352 -26.39 -0.09 -9.14
C GLN A 352 -26.37 1.15 -8.25
N LEU A 353 -25.43 1.21 -7.31
CA LEU A 353 -25.23 2.37 -6.45
C LEU A 353 -23.79 2.82 -6.59
N TYR A 354 -23.60 4.12 -6.78
CA TYR A 354 -22.31 4.77 -6.75
C TYR A 354 -22.34 5.88 -5.72
N ALA A 355 -21.42 5.81 -4.75
CA ALA A 355 -21.22 6.78 -3.70
C ALA A 355 -19.97 7.61 -3.96
N THR A 356 -20.01 8.88 -3.54
CA THR A 356 -18.87 9.79 -3.48
C THR A 356 -18.83 10.45 -2.11
N GLY A 357 -17.67 10.46 -1.48
CA GLY A 357 -17.44 11.12 -0.21
C GLY A 357 -17.23 12.62 -0.35
N LYS A 358 -17.90 13.39 0.50
CA LYS A 358 -17.60 14.81 0.79
C LYS A 358 -17.44 14.98 2.30
N ALA A 359 -16.86 16.10 2.74
CA ALA A 359 -16.63 16.35 4.16
C ALA A 359 -17.90 16.30 5.03
N ALA A 360 -19.03 16.83 4.54
CA ALA A 360 -20.27 16.92 5.32
C ALA A 360 -21.33 15.89 4.93
N GLN A 361 -21.15 15.16 3.82
CA GLN A 361 -22.17 14.27 3.26
C GLN A 361 -21.57 13.22 2.33
N LEU A 362 -22.32 12.15 2.11
CA LEU A 362 -22.13 11.20 1.01
C LEU A 362 -23.15 11.52 -0.09
N GLU A 363 -22.67 11.54 -1.33
CA GLU A 363 -23.50 11.75 -2.52
C GLU A 363 -23.67 10.43 -3.25
N PHE A 364 -24.90 10.11 -3.65
CA PHE A 364 -25.24 8.83 -4.24
C PHE A 364 -25.92 8.98 -5.59
N LYS A 365 -25.59 8.07 -6.50
CA LYS A 365 -26.28 7.83 -7.77
C LYS A 365 -26.71 6.38 -7.83
N ALA A 366 -28.01 6.16 -7.87
CA ALA A 366 -28.65 4.86 -7.97
C ALA A 366 -29.32 4.68 -9.34
N ALA A 367 -29.14 3.51 -9.95
CA ALA A 367 -29.87 3.09 -11.14
C ALA A 367 -30.64 1.80 -10.85
N TYR A 368 -31.94 1.86 -11.07
CA TYR A 368 -32.88 0.77 -10.84
C TYR A 368 -33.25 0.11 -12.17
N ASN A 369 -33.18 -1.22 -12.23
CA ASN A 369 -33.65 -1.97 -13.38
C ASN A 369 -35.18 -2.00 -13.37
N GLU A 370 -35.83 -1.03 -14.01
CA GLU A 370 -37.29 -1.06 -14.16
C GLU A 370 -37.70 -2.02 -15.30
N ASN A 371 -38.81 -2.74 -15.07
CA ASN A 371 -39.45 -3.67 -16.00
C ASN A 371 -39.31 -3.27 -17.47
N LYS A 372 -38.71 -4.13 -18.30
CA LYS A 372 -38.71 -4.00 -19.77
C LYS A 372 -40.14 -3.83 -20.30
N PRO A 373 -40.49 -2.71 -20.95
CA PRO A 373 -41.53 -2.70 -21.97
C PRO A 373 -40.89 -3.14 -23.29
N THR A 374 -41.59 -3.99 -24.03
CA THR A 374 -41.25 -4.40 -25.39
C THR A 374 -41.20 -3.21 -26.34
N GLY A 375 -40.08 -3.05 -27.05
CA GLY A 375 -40.00 -2.31 -28.31
C GLY A 375 -39.52 -0.86 -28.19
N GLY A 376 -38.36 -0.57 -28.78
CA GLY A 376 -37.86 0.80 -29.00
C GLY A 376 -36.35 0.86 -29.01
N HIS A 377 -35.76 1.10 -30.17
CA HIS A 377 -34.32 1.25 -30.42
C HIS A 377 -33.61 2.16 -29.40
N PRO A 378 -32.43 1.76 -28.86
CA PRO A 378 -31.57 2.70 -28.15
C PRO A 378 -30.79 3.56 -29.15
N GLN A 379 -30.99 4.87 -29.08
CA GLN A 379 -30.05 5.85 -29.61
C GLN A 379 -28.78 5.84 -28.74
N HIS A 380 -27.63 5.72 -29.40
CA HIS A 380 -26.30 5.86 -28.82
C HIS A 380 -25.92 7.32 -28.62
N VAL A 381 -25.54 7.68 -27.38
CA VAL A 381 -24.55 8.72 -27.01
C VAL A 381 -24.05 8.34 -25.59
N GLY A 382 -22.79 8.15 -25.23
CA GLY A 382 -21.49 8.07 -25.90
C GLY A 382 -20.42 7.67 -24.85
N GLY A 383 -19.45 6.83 -25.25
CA GLY A 383 -18.14 6.68 -24.59
C GLY A 383 -17.98 5.69 -23.43
N SER A 384 -18.14 4.38 -23.67
CA SER A 384 -17.67 3.31 -22.76
C SER A 384 -16.70 2.37 -23.49
N GLY A 385 -15.65 1.93 -22.79
CA GLY A 385 -14.71 0.91 -23.29
C GLY A 385 -15.37 -0.46 -23.41
N VAL A 386 -14.93 -1.25 -24.40
CA VAL A 386 -15.42 -2.61 -24.66
C VAL A 386 -14.39 -3.61 -24.14
N VAL A 387 -14.76 -4.50 -23.21
CA VAL A 387 -13.90 -5.62 -22.79
C VAL A 387 -13.69 -6.54 -23.99
N VAL A 388 -12.44 -6.73 -24.40
CA VAL A 388 -12.06 -7.56 -25.57
C VAL A 388 -11.29 -8.83 -25.21
N LYS A 389 -10.77 -8.90 -23.98
CA LYS A 389 -10.23 -10.13 -23.39
C LYS A 389 -10.59 -10.17 -21.92
N VAL A 390 -11.03 -11.32 -21.44
CA VAL A 390 -11.53 -11.45 -20.06
C VAL A 390 -10.37 -12.01 -19.22
N PRO A 391 -10.10 -11.44 -18.03
CA PRO A 391 -9.05 -11.95 -17.16
C PRO A 391 -9.38 -13.37 -16.70
N THR A 392 -8.37 -14.23 -16.69
CA THR A 392 -8.37 -15.58 -16.11
C THR A 392 -7.23 -15.68 -15.10
N ARG A 393 -7.25 -16.70 -14.22
CA ARG A 393 -6.13 -16.98 -13.28
C ARG A 393 -4.76 -17.05 -13.97
N ASP A 394 -4.74 -17.49 -15.23
CA ASP A 394 -3.52 -17.69 -16.00
C ASP A 394 -3.20 -16.54 -16.98
N SER A 395 -4.12 -15.57 -17.17
CA SER A 395 -3.89 -14.47 -18.12
C SER A 395 -4.71 -13.22 -17.82
N GLU A 396 -4.10 -12.05 -17.96
CA GLU A 396 -4.76 -10.75 -17.81
C GLU A 396 -5.86 -10.53 -18.86
N GLY A 397 -6.89 -9.78 -18.45
CA GLY A 397 -7.95 -9.28 -19.34
C GLY A 397 -7.52 -8.02 -20.08
N MET A 398 -8.30 -7.58 -21.08
CA MET A 398 -8.06 -6.36 -21.84
C MET A 398 -9.37 -5.64 -22.16
N ILE A 399 -9.37 -4.31 -22.03
CA ILE A 399 -10.42 -3.40 -22.46
C ILE A 399 -9.91 -2.59 -23.65
N LYS A 400 -10.73 -2.48 -24.70
CA LYS A 400 -10.54 -1.58 -25.84
C LYS A 400 -11.50 -0.41 -25.75
N SER A 401 -10.96 0.78 -25.56
CA SER A 401 -11.73 2.02 -25.51
C SER A 401 -11.53 2.81 -26.80
N THR A 402 -12.61 3.17 -27.50
CA THR A 402 -12.57 4.03 -28.69
C THR A 402 -13.19 5.38 -28.35
N ARG A 403 -12.40 6.47 -28.37
CA ARG A 403 -12.93 7.83 -28.18
C ARG A 403 -13.38 8.42 -29.53
N THR A 404 -14.66 8.79 -29.62
CA THR A 404 -15.31 9.27 -30.86
C THR A 404 -14.83 10.64 -31.36
N GLN A 405 -14.04 11.40 -30.58
CA GLN A 405 -13.55 12.72 -31.01
C GLN A 405 -12.24 12.69 -31.82
N TYR A 406 -11.46 11.59 -31.81
CA TYR A 406 -10.17 11.53 -32.50
C TYR A 406 -9.84 10.17 -33.17
N GLN A 407 -10.77 9.21 -33.20
CA GLN A 407 -10.56 7.85 -33.71
C GLN A 407 -9.31 7.13 -33.12
N ALA A 408 -8.92 7.45 -31.88
CA ALA A 408 -7.83 6.75 -31.20
C ALA A 408 -8.38 5.61 -30.32
N THR A 409 -7.78 4.43 -30.44
CA THR A 409 -8.11 3.22 -29.67
C THR A 409 -7.05 3.00 -28.59
N LYS A 410 -7.46 2.84 -27.33
CA LYS A 410 -6.58 2.54 -26.19
C LYS A 410 -6.89 1.14 -25.64
N GLU A 411 -5.85 0.34 -25.42
CA GLU A 411 -5.92 -1.01 -24.83
C GLU A 411 -5.41 -0.96 -23.37
N GLU A 412 -6.18 -1.47 -22.41
CA GLU A 412 -5.84 -1.48 -20.96
C GLU A 412 -6.06 -2.88 -20.37
N THR A 413 -5.14 -3.35 -19.50
CA THR A 413 -5.12 -4.71 -18.92
C THR A 413 -5.86 -4.83 -17.57
N ILE A 414 -6.45 -6.00 -17.28
CA ILE A 414 -7.20 -6.31 -16.05
C ILE A 414 -6.48 -7.43 -15.25
N ASN A 415 -6.23 -7.21 -13.95
CA ASN A 415 -5.51 -8.11 -13.04
C ASN A 415 -6.31 -9.37 -12.60
N LYS A 416 -5.60 -10.34 -12.00
CA LYS A 416 -6.12 -11.67 -11.57
C LYS A 416 -7.01 -11.59 -10.31
N PRO A 417 -8.06 -12.43 -10.15
CA PRO A 417 -8.98 -12.36 -9.00
C PRO A 417 -8.41 -12.96 -7.70
N ALA A 418 -8.89 -12.46 -6.54
CA ALA A 418 -8.61 -12.98 -5.19
C ALA A 418 -9.15 -14.41 -4.95
N GLU A 419 -8.69 -15.09 -3.88
CA GLU A 419 -9.17 -16.44 -3.52
C GLU A 419 -10.63 -16.45 -3.02
N LEU A 420 -11.58 -16.66 -3.95
CA LEU A 420 -13.01 -16.56 -3.66
C LEU A 420 -13.68 -17.88 -3.27
N ILE A 421 -13.08 -19.03 -3.58
CA ILE A 421 -13.61 -20.37 -3.31
C ILE A 421 -12.51 -21.30 -2.79
N SER A 422 -12.82 -22.06 -1.73
CA SER A 422 -11.93 -23.07 -1.16
C SER A 422 -12.67 -24.38 -0.92
N TYR A 423 -11.98 -25.51 -1.07
CA TYR A 423 -12.58 -26.84 -0.89
C TYR A 423 -11.55 -27.88 -0.45
N ARG A 424 -12.02 -28.95 0.18
CA ARG A 424 -11.19 -30.10 0.57
C ARG A 424 -11.96 -31.41 0.45
N ALA A 425 -11.25 -32.49 0.13
CA ALA A 425 -11.81 -33.83 0.06
C ALA A 425 -11.32 -34.72 1.21
N HIS A 426 -12.15 -35.69 1.60
CA HIS A 426 -11.78 -36.80 2.46
C HIS A 426 -11.43 -38.03 1.61
N VAL A 427 -10.18 -38.49 1.70
CA VAL A 427 -9.64 -39.54 0.84
C VAL A 427 -9.42 -40.83 1.63
N GLN A 428 -9.72 -41.97 1.02
CA GLN A 428 -9.48 -43.29 1.60
C GLN A 428 -8.05 -43.46 2.16
N ASP A 429 -7.98 -43.92 3.41
CA ASP A 429 -6.76 -44.16 4.21
C ASP A 429 -5.87 -42.91 4.41
N ILE A 430 -6.33 -41.72 4.05
CA ILE A 430 -5.64 -40.44 4.25
C ILE A 430 -6.45 -39.55 5.21
N GLY A 431 -7.77 -39.52 5.05
CA GLY A 431 -8.65 -38.63 5.79
C GLY A 431 -8.87 -37.31 5.07
N TRP A 432 -9.25 -36.27 5.82
CA TRP A 432 -9.41 -34.91 5.30
C TRP A 432 -8.06 -34.31 4.90
N GLN A 433 -7.99 -33.78 3.69
CA GLN A 433 -6.86 -32.97 3.22
C GLN A 433 -7.04 -31.49 3.59
N GLU A 434 -5.98 -30.68 3.40
CA GLU A 434 -6.05 -29.22 3.53
C GLU A 434 -6.99 -28.60 2.48
N TYR A 435 -7.48 -27.39 2.76
CA TYR A 435 -8.24 -26.62 1.78
C TYR A 435 -7.34 -26.15 0.64
N VAL A 436 -7.83 -26.31 -0.58
CA VAL A 436 -7.22 -25.77 -1.80
C VAL A 436 -8.20 -24.78 -2.45
N SER A 437 -7.69 -23.90 -3.31
CA SER A 437 -8.47 -22.78 -3.87
C SER A 437 -8.44 -22.75 -5.41
N ASP A 438 -9.54 -22.25 -5.98
CA ASP A 438 -9.70 -21.83 -7.40
C ASP A 438 -8.95 -22.67 -8.46
N GLY A 439 -9.36 -23.93 -8.63
CA GLY A 439 -8.88 -24.82 -9.69
C GLY A 439 -7.71 -25.71 -9.31
N GLU A 440 -7.27 -25.66 -8.06
CA GLU A 440 -6.28 -26.60 -7.52
C GLU A 440 -6.89 -27.97 -7.21
N MET A 441 -6.08 -29.02 -7.31
CA MET A 441 -6.58 -30.39 -7.13
C MET A 441 -6.78 -30.70 -5.64
N SER A 442 -7.97 -31.18 -5.28
CA SER A 442 -8.21 -31.88 -4.01
C SER A 442 -8.49 -33.36 -4.28
N GLY A 443 -7.83 -34.26 -3.54
CA GLY A 443 -7.85 -35.71 -3.78
C GLY A 443 -6.50 -36.27 -4.21
N THR A 444 -6.54 -37.37 -4.96
CA THR A 444 -5.36 -38.02 -5.55
C THR A 444 -5.66 -38.41 -7.01
N SER A 445 -4.68 -38.32 -7.89
CA SER A 445 -4.78 -38.87 -9.25
C SER A 445 -3.78 -40.01 -9.42
N GLY A 446 -4.20 -41.12 -10.01
CA GLY A 446 -3.34 -42.28 -10.31
C GLY A 446 -2.99 -43.17 -9.12
N GLN A 447 -3.47 -42.86 -7.91
CA GLN A 447 -3.20 -43.65 -6.70
C GLN A 447 -4.30 -44.67 -6.36
N SER A 448 -5.37 -44.72 -7.15
CA SER A 448 -6.52 -45.62 -6.95
C SER A 448 -7.26 -45.45 -5.61
N LYS A 449 -7.14 -44.29 -4.96
CA LYS A 449 -7.85 -43.96 -3.71
C LYS A 449 -9.16 -43.25 -4.03
N ARG A 450 -10.25 -43.67 -3.38
CA ARG A 450 -11.58 -43.04 -3.53
C ARG A 450 -11.69 -41.77 -2.69
N LEU A 451 -12.45 -40.80 -3.19
CA LEU A 451 -13.07 -39.76 -2.36
C LEU A 451 -14.25 -40.37 -1.61
N GLU A 452 -14.40 -40.00 -0.33
CA GLU A 452 -15.48 -40.46 0.55
C GLU A 452 -16.39 -39.30 0.99
N ALA A 453 -15.85 -38.08 1.10
CA ALA A 453 -16.61 -36.85 1.41
C ALA A 453 -15.92 -35.58 0.88
N ILE A 454 -16.63 -34.46 0.88
CA ILE A 454 -16.13 -33.14 0.46
C ILE A 454 -16.73 -32.00 1.30
N ASN A 455 -15.93 -30.96 1.54
CA ASN A 455 -16.37 -29.64 1.99
C ASN A 455 -16.01 -28.59 0.93
N ILE A 456 -16.92 -27.65 0.67
CA ILE A 456 -16.74 -26.52 -0.23
C ILE A 456 -17.27 -25.29 0.50
N ARG A 457 -16.48 -24.22 0.51
CA ARG A 457 -16.85 -22.94 1.11
C ARG A 457 -16.51 -21.79 0.19
N LEU A 458 -17.36 -20.78 0.20
CA LEU A 458 -17.06 -19.49 -0.40
C LEU A 458 -16.37 -18.59 0.63
N SER A 459 -15.50 -17.71 0.15
CA SER A 459 -14.92 -16.67 1.00
C SER A 459 -16.03 -15.75 1.53
N SER A 460 -15.93 -15.32 2.79
CA SER A 460 -16.91 -14.42 3.40
C SER A 460 -17.01 -13.06 2.71
N VAL A 461 -16.07 -12.74 1.80
CA VAL A 461 -16.05 -11.52 1.00
C VAL A 461 -17.00 -11.55 -0.21
N ILE A 462 -17.54 -12.71 -0.60
CA ILE A 462 -18.55 -12.84 -1.67
C ILE A 462 -19.91 -13.22 -1.11
N ASN A 463 -20.93 -12.43 -1.45
CA ASN A 463 -22.30 -12.64 -0.96
C ASN A 463 -23.00 -13.75 -1.74
N GLY A 464 -23.47 -14.78 -1.05
CA GLY A 464 -24.08 -15.97 -1.60
C GLY A 464 -23.57 -17.20 -0.86
N GLY A 465 -23.89 -18.36 -1.39
CA GLY A 465 -23.43 -19.62 -0.84
C GLY A 465 -23.07 -20.60 -1.94
N VAL A 466 -22.41 -21.68 -1.56
CA VAL A 466 -22.31 -22.86 -2.41
C VAL A 466 -23.20 -23.96 -1.85
N SER A 467 -24.01 -24.54 -2.72
CA SER A 467 -24.86 -25.68 -2.41
C SER A 467 -24.45 -26.86 -3.26
N TYR A 468 -24.24 -28.01 -2.64
CA TYR A 468 -23.68 -29.16 -3.32
C TYR A 468 -24.19 -30.47 -2.74
N ARG A 469 -24.11 -31.52 -3.54
CA ARG A 469 -24.45 -32.89 -3.15
C ARG A 469 -23.63 -33.90 -3.92
N THR A 470 -23.50 -35.09 -3.36
CA THR A 470 -22.76 -36.20 -3.95
C THR A 470 -23.64 -37.43 -4.17
N HIS A 471 -23.29 -38.22 -5.19
CA HIS A 471 -23.84 -39.56 -5.43
C HIS A 471 -22.90 -40.60 -4.80
N ILE A 472 -23.43 -41.43 -3.91
CA ILE A 472 -22.63 -42.35 -3.09
C ILE A 472 -23.00 -43.79 -3.40
N GLN A 473 -22.00 -44.68 -3.41
CA GLN A 473 -22.18 -46.11 -3.57
C GLN A 473 -23.30 -46.70 -2.66
N ASP A 474 -24.21 -47.44 -3.29
CA ASP A 474 -25.41 -48.10 -2.71
C ASP A 474 -26.40 -47.16 -2.00
N ILE A 475 -26.21 -45.83 -2.08
CA ILE A 475 -27.08 -44.82 -1.47
C ILE A 475 -27.74 -43.97 -2.55
N GLY A 476 -26.98 -43.57 -3.57
CA GLY A 476 -27.44 -42.67 -4.61
C GLY A 476 -27.15 -41.20 -4.29
N TRP A 477 -27.86 -40.30 -4.95
CA TRP A 477 -27.79 -38.85 -4.70
C TRP A 477 -28.33 -38.51 -3.31
N GLN A 478 -27.53 -37.83 -2.50
CA GLN A 478 -27.97 -37.29 -1.21
C GLN A 478 -28.67 -35.92 -1.37
N GLU A 479 -29.21 -35.41 -0.25
CA GLU A 479 -29.71 -34.04 -0.18
C GLU A 479 -28.58 -33.01 -0.37
N TYR A 480 -28.97 -31.81 -0.79
CA TYR A 480 -28.05 -30.68 -0.89
C TYR A 480 -27.63 -30.19 0.50
N VAL A 481 -26.33 -30.02 0.69
CA VAL A 481 -25.74 -29.33 1.84
C VAL A 481 -25.25 -27.95 1.41
N SER A 482 -25.00 -27.07 2.38
CA SER A 482 -24.53 -25.69 2.12
C SER A 482 -23.15 -25.44 2.71
N ASP A 483 -22.48 -24.39 2.25
CA ASP A 483 -21.23 -23.82 2.76
C ASP A 483 -20.57 -24.56 3.94
N ASP A 484 -19.47 -25.24 3.63
CA ASP A 484 -18.62 -25.99 4.56
C ASP A 484 -19.26 -27.19 5.29
N GLU A 485 -20.54 -27.50 5.05
CA GLU A 485 -21.15 -28.74 5.53
C GLU A 485 -20.64 -29.98 4.77
N MET A 486 -20.56 -31.13 5.42
CA MET A 486 -20.04 -32.34 4.77
C MET A 486 -21.06 -32.96 3.80
N SER A 487 -20.67 -33.16 2.53
CA SER A 487 -21.37 -34.06 1.61
C SER A 487 -20.57 -35.34 1.40
N GLY A 488 -21.18 -36.51 1.63
CA GLY A 488 -20.49 -37.80 1.58
C GLY A 488 -20.70 -38.68 2.82
N THR A 489 -19.78 -39.62 3.02
CA THR A 489 -19.70 -40.42 4.24
C THR A 489 -18.26 -40.45 4.76
N SER A 490 -18.07 -40.34 6.06
CA SER A 490 -16.79 -40.63 6.71
C SER A 490 -16.91 -41.93 7.52
N GLY A 491 -15.87 -42.78 7.47
CA GLY A 491 -15.79 -44.03 8.24
C GLY A 491 -16.65 -45.20 7.75
N GLN A 492 -17.41 -45.04 6.66
CA GLN A 492 -18.30 -46.07 6.11
C GLN A 492 -17.70 -46.82 4.90
N SER A 493 -16.50 -46.44 4.47
CA SER A 493 -15.80 -47.04 3.31
C SER A 493 -16.58 -46.99 1.99
N LYS A 494 -17.49 -46.01 1.82
CA LYS A 494 -18.27 -45.82 0.59
C LYS A 494 -17.61 -44.76 -0.31
N ARG A 495 -17.56 -45.02 -1.61
CA ARG A 495 -17.02 -44.08 -2.61
C ARG A 495 -18.06 -43.04 -3.04
N LEU A 496 -17.60 -41.82 -3.28
CA LEU A 496 -18.30 -40.87 -4.13
C LEU A 496 -18.18 -41.32 -5.60
N GLU A 497 -19.26 -41.20 -6.36
CA GLU A 497 -19.32 -41.59 -7.78
C GLU A 497 -19.65 -40.39 -8.70
N ALA A 498 -20.36 -39.38 -8.18
CA ALA A 498 -20.64 -38.13 -8.87
C ALA A 498 -20.88 -36.97 -7.89
N ILE A 499 -20.84 -35.72 -8.38
CA ILE A 499 -21.08 -34.49 -7.61
C ILE A 499 -21.89 -33.47 -8.43
N GLN A 500 -22.71 -32.68 -7.75
CA GLN A 500 -23.36 -31.47 -8.28
C GLN A 500 -23.04 -30.31 -7.37
N ILE A 501 -22.66 -29.18 -7.95
CA ILE A 501 -22.27 -27.96 -7.23
C ILE A 501 -22.97 -26.80 -7.91
N LYS A 502 -23.74 -26.03 -7.16
CA LYS A 502 -24.38 -24.83 -7.66
C LYS A 502 -24.14 -23.70 -6.67
N LEU A 503 -24.03 -22.50 -7.22
CA LEU A 503 -24.04 -21.31 -6.40
C LEU A 503 -25.47 -21.00 -6.00
N THR A 504 -25.62 -20.41 -4.83
CA THR A 504 -26.87 -19.88 -4.31
C THR A 504 -26.69 -18.40 -3.98
N GLY A 505 -27.81 -17.69 -3.84
CA GLY A 505 -27.78 -16.25 -3.61
C GLY A 505 -27.07 -15.47 -4.72
N GLN A 506 -26.46 -14.35 -4.36
CA GLN A 506 -25.94 -13.37 -5.31
C GLN A 506 -24.68 -13.86 -6.04
N THR A 507 -23.92 -14.78 -5.45
CA THR A 507 -22.76 -15.38 -6.10
C THR A 507 -23.20 -16.12 -7.37
N ALA A 508 -24.37 -16.75 -7.38
CA ALA A 508 -24.94 -17.42 -8.56
C ALA A 508 -25.30 -16.46 -9.69
N GLU A 509 -25.49 -15.17 -9.41
CA GLU A 509 -25.79 -14.13 -10.40
C GLU A 509 -24.53 -13.50 -10.97
N LYS A 510 -23.44 -13.47 -10.20
CA LYS A 510 -22.16 -12.88 -10.58
C LYS A 510 -21.18 -13.88 -11.19
N TYR A 511 -21.26 -15.13 -10.78
CA TYR A 511 -20.33 -16.18 -11.18
C TYR A 511 -21.07 -17.41 -11.69
N ASP A 512 -20.42 -18.08 -12.63
CA ASP A 512 -20.63 -19.47 -12.96
C ASP A 512 -19.61 -20.30 -12.17
N ILE A 513 -20.08 -21.34 -11.46
CA ILE A 513 -19.19 -22.32 -10.85
C ILE A 513 -18.94 -23.46 -11.84
N TYR A 514 -17.67 -23.68 -12.15
CA TYR A 514 -17.22 -24.79 -12.97
C TYR A 514 -16.47 -25.80 -12.11
N TYR A 515 -16.75 -27.08 -12.31
CA TYR A 515 -16.05 -28.16 -11.61
C TYR A 515 -15.89 -29.38 -12.48
N ARG A 516 -14.81 -30.12 -12.26
CA ARG A 516 -14.58 -31.42 -12.89
C ARG A 516 -13.98 -32.38 -11.89
N VAL A 517 -14.15 -33.67 -12.17
CA VAL A 517 -13.65 -34.75 -11.31
C VAL A 517 -12.75 -35.69 -12.10
N HIS A 518 -11.79 -36.28 -11.40
CA HIS A 518 -11.04 -37.44 -11.89
C HIS A 518 -11.81 -38.70 -11.52
N CYS A 519 -12.40 -39.37 -12.52
CA CYS A 519 -13.21 -40.56 -12.33
C CYS A 519 -12.40 -41.81 -12.73
N GLN A 520 -12.49 -42.87 -11.94
CA GLN A 520 -11.81 -44.13 -12.21
C GLN A 520 -12.08 -44.62 -13.64
N ASP A 521 -11.01 -45.03 -14.32
CA ASP A 521 -10.97 -45.53 -15.71
C ASP A 521 -11.35 -44.51 -16.80
N PHE A 522 -12.01 -43.40 -16.44
CA PHE A 522 -12.34 -42.30 -17.36
C PHE A 522 -11.36 -41.13 -17.30
N GLY A 523 -10.58 -41.01 -16.22
CA GLY A 523 -9.66 -39.90 -16.00
C GLY A 523 -10.38 -38.60 -15.67
N TRP A 524 -9.75 -37.46 -16.00
CA TRP A 524 -10.37 -36.14 -15.87
C TRP A 524 -11.51 -35.97 -16.86
N LEU A 525 -12.71 -35.69 -16.33
CA LEU A 525 -13.89 -35.40 -17.13
C LEU A 525 -13.94 -33.94 -17.57
N GLY A 526 -14.90 -33.61 -18.45
CA GLY A 526 -15.21 -32.23 -18.81
C GLY A 526 -15.71 -31.41 -17.61
N TRP A 527 -15.61 -30.08 -17.72
CA TRP A 527 -16.11 -29.14 -16.73
C TRP A 527 -17.64 -29.08 -16.74
N ALA A 528 -18.26 -29.50 -15.64
CA ALA A 528 -19.67 -29.28 -15.35
C ALA A 528 -19.89 -27.86 -14.83
N LYS A 529 -21.07 -27.30 -15.07
CA LYS A 529 -21.42 -25.92 -14.72
C LYS A 529 -22.69 -25.85 -13.88
N ASN A 530 -22.72 -24.99 -12.86
CA ASN A 530 -23.95 -24.53 -12.16
C ASN A 530 -25.01 -25.62 -11.88
N GLY A 531 -24.62 -26.70 -11.22
CA GLY A 531 -25.53 -27.79 -10.83
C GLY A 531 -25.62 -28.94 -11.82
N GLU A 532 -24.93 -28.88 -12.97
CA GLU A 532 -24.73 -30.06 -13.82
C GLU A 532 -24.02 -31.19 -13.06
N ALA A 533 -24.33 -32.45 -13.35
CA ALA A 533 -23.58 -33.54 -12.71
C ALA A 533 -22.14 -33.59 -13.24
N SER A 534 -21.19 -33.97 -12.38
CA SER A 534 -19.84 -34.37 -12.78
C SER A 534 -19.49 -35.73 -12.17
N GLY A 535 -18.98 -36.66 -12.98
CA GLY A 535 -18.66 -38.03 -12.55
C GLY A 535 -19.42 -39.11 -13.31
N SER A 536 -19.84 -40.17 -12.62
CA SER A 536 -20.60 -41.27 -13.23
C SER A 536 -21.72 -41.79 -12.33
N GLU A 537 -22.84 -42.18 -12.94
CA GLU A 537 -23.98 -42.83 -12.28
C GLU A 537 -24.27 -44.17 -12.98
N GLY A 538 -24.36 -45.27 -12.22
CA GLY A 538 -24.65 -46.62 -12.75
C GLY A 538 -23.43 -47.40 -13.28
N TYR A 539 -22.24 -46.80 -13.27
CA TYR A 539 -20.99 -47.46 -13.70
C TYR A 539 -20.13 -47.99 -12.54
N ALA A 540 -20.51 -47.70 -11.29
CA ALA A 540 -19.77 -48.09 -10.08
C ALA A 540 -18.31 -47.58 -10.05
N LYS A 541 -18.02 -46.42 -10.65
CA LYS A 541 -16.68 -45.82 -10.68
C LYS A 541 -16.50 -44.80 -9.56
N ARG A 542 -15.38 -44.88 -8.85
CA ARG A 542 -15.02 -43.91 -7.79
C ARG A 542 -14.54 -42.59 -8.39
N LEU A 543 -14.82 -41.50 -7.69
CA LEU A 543 -14.08 -40.25 -7.83
C LEU A 543 -12.76 -40.37 -7.07
N GLU A 544 -11.69 -39.82 -7.63
CA GLU A 544 -10.35 -39.83 -7.03
C GLU A 544 -9.84 -38.41 -6.71
N ALA A 545 -10.25 -37.40 -7.50
CA ALA A 545 -9.91 -35.99 -7.29
C ALA A 545 -10.98 -35.04 -7.87
N ILE A 546 -10.91 -33.77 -7.48
CA ILE A 546 -11.80 -32.68 -7.93
C ILE A 546 -11.05 -31.35 -8.10
N GLU A 547 -11.48 -30.56 -9.07
CA GLU A 547 -11.11 -29.15 -9.25
C GLU A 547 -12.38 -28.30 -9.35
N ILE A 548 -12.39 -27.11 -8.74
CA ILE A 548 -13.52 -26.17 -8.72
C ILE A 548 -13.01 -24.76 -8.99
N ARG A 549 -13.64 -24.04 -9.92
CA ARG A 549 -13.33 -22.65 -10.27
C ARG A 549 -14.57 -21.77 -10.26
N LEU A 550 -14.40 -20.52 -9.81
CA LEU A 550 -15.38 -19.47 -10.02
C LEU A 550 -14.99 -18.67 -11.26
N VAL A 551 -15.93 -18.51 -12.18
CA VAL A 551 -15.75 -17.73 -13.40
C VAL A 551 -16.85 -16.68 -13.47
N LEU A 552 -16.58 -15.46 -13.92
CA LEU A 552 -17.63 -14.45 -14.07
C LEU A 552 -18.78 -14.98 -14.93
N LYS A 553 -20.01 -14.70 -14.52
CA LYS A 553 -21.21 -15.25 -15.18
C LYS A 553 -21.24 -14.87 -16.66
N GLY A 554 -21.54 -15.85 -17.51
CA GLY A 554 -21.59 -15.66 -18.96
C GLY A 554 -20.24 -15.77 -19.68
N HIS A 555 -19.16 -16.07 -18.97
CA HIS A 555 -17.84 -16.27 -19.57
C HIS A 555 -17.55 -17.76 -19.88
N ALA A 556 -16.53 -17.96 -20.73
CA ALA A 556 -16.14 -19.28 -21.22
C ALA A 556 -15.71 -20.21 -20.08
N ALA A 557 -15.98 -21.50 -20.25
CA ALA A 557 -15.55 -22.53 -19.31
C ALA A 557 -14.03 -22.62 -19.22
N PRO A 558 -13.46 -23.08 -18.08
CA PRO A 558 -12.00 -23.22 -17.92
C PRO A 558 -11.35 -24.23 -18.88
N GLY A 559 -12.14 -25.08 -19.53
CA GLY A 559 -11.69 -26.07 -20.50
C GLY A 559 -12.88 -26.76 -21.17
N ASN A 560 -12.63 -27.94 -21.75
CA ASN A 560 -13.68 -28.73 -22.40
C ASN A 560 -14.84 -29.03 -21.43
N THR A 561 -16.08 -28.79 -21.86
CA THR A 561 -17.31 -29.08 -21.11
C THR A 561 -17.97 -30.39 -21.56
N ASP A 562 -17.50 -31.00 -22.65
CA ASP A 562 -18.04 -32.26 -23.15
C ASP A 562 -17.72 -33.43 -22.20
N ASN A 563 -18.64 -34.39 -22.12
CA ASN A 563 -18.49 -35.60 -21.31
C ASN A 563 -18.16 -35.31 -19.83
N CYS A 564 -18.73 -34.24 -19.27
CA CYS A 564 -18.60 -33.92 -17.84
C CYS A 564 -19.25 -34.98 -16.93
N PHE A 565 -20.21 -35.75 -17.47
CA PHE A 565 -20.95 -36.79 -16.74
C PHE A 565 -21.34 -37.99 -17.61
N TYR A 566 -21.28 -39.19 -17.02
CA TYR A 566 -21.72 -40.44 -17.64
C TYR A 566 -22.86 -41.08 -16.84
N LYS A 567 -23.96 -41.42 -17.51
CA LYS A 567 -25.09 -42.14 -16.92
C LYS A 567 -25.40 -43.40 -17.71
N ARG A 568 -25.66 -44.51 -17.01
CA ARG A 568 -26.05 -45.80 -17.59
C ARG A 568 -27.53 -46.07 -17.40
#